data_AF-A0A8E1R1E4-F1
#
_entry.id   AF-A0A8E1R1E4-F1
#
_cell.length_a   1.000
_cell.length_b   1.000
_cell.length_c   1.000
_cell.angle_alpha   90.00
_cell.angle_beta   90.00
_cell.angle_gamma   90.00
#
_symmetry.space_group_name_H-M   'P 1'
#
loop_
_entity.id
_entity.type
_entity.pdbx_description
1 polymer ?
#
loop_
_entity_poly.entity_id
_entity_poly.type
_entity_poly.pdbx_seq_one_letter_code
_entity_poly.pdbx_strand_id
1 'polypeptide(L)'
;MASITEYNNQIKALQHPTFQKIRNIACDSISDLDTYERDSIYYSLNRGVNLLNTHEQLCQYLYSFGKMHEAKIHAALSHLQPEKYHGKTLQVIDWGCGQGLASMCFLDYLRENSIDADIERILLIEPSQIALDRAKLHLSVYIETAKVVDLNKYVNEITAENIVSDVDVTIHFFSNILDVDSVNVKQLAQTLADAICAEHYFVCVGPLNANNQRIDAFYNWFQNPELIWTASHNKENYSYTARYKIFKIERYETGEILVSYNPPKQFHAAYRLDCVNELFSSDNEKAEKVKALYKSLSAFEVSTPFDIGASIYEDVNPIYAVLSNIIVRGLPTKASRFVEEAFVNYGNTLQPDNLGGIHYSIKNFE
;
A
#
# COMPACT_ATOMS: atom_id res chain seq x y z
N MET A 1 28.67 -19.97 9.76
CA MET A 1 28.17 -18.74 9.13
C MET A 1 28.99 -18.43 7.90
N ALA A 2 28.37 -18.49 6.72
CA ALA A 2 29.00 -17.98 5.52
C ALA A 2 29.21 -16.47 5.69
N SER A 3 30.43 -15.98 5.42
CA SER A 3 30.68 -14.54 5.48
C SER A 3 29.95 -13.82 4.34
N ILE A 4 29.70 -12.52 4.47
CA ILE A 4 29.20 -11.69 3.36
C ILE A 4 30.08 -11.84 2.10
N THR A 5 31.39 -12.02 2.27
CA THR A 5 32.33 -12.28 1.18
C THR A 5 32.04 -13.61 0.47
N GLU A 6 31.77 -14.65 1.24
CA GLU A 6 31.41 -15.97 0.71
C GLU A 6 30.07 -15.92 -0.02
N TYR A 7 29.05 -15.28 0.56
CA TYR A 7 27.79 -15.02 -0.13
C TYR A 7 28.00 -14.33 -1.48
N ASN A 8 28.77 -13.24 -1.49
CA ASN A 8 29.02 -12.48 -2.71
C ASN A 8 29.75 -13.32 -3.78
N ASN A 9 30.67 -14.18 -3.36
CA ASN A 9 31.38 -15.08 -4.27
C ASN A 9 30.44 -16.14 -4.85
N GLN A 10 29.56 -16.72 -4.02
CA GLN A 10 28.57 -17.70 -4.48
C GLN A 10 27.59 -17.08 -5.49
N ILE A 11 27.11 -15.86 -5.23
CA ILE A 11 26.26 -15.14 -6.19
C ILE A 11 26.99 -14.95 -7.51
N LYS A 12 28.19 -14.36 -7.50
CA LYS A 12 28.98 -14.08 -8.71
C LYS A 12 29.35 -15.34 -9.51
N ALA A 13 29.39 -16.50 -8.86
CA ALA A 13 29.66 -17.79 -9.51
C ALA A 13 28.42 -18.42 -10.17
N LEU A 14 27.21 -17.86 -9.99
CA LEU A 14 26.00 -18.41 -10.57
C LEU A 14 26.03 -18.36 -12.11
N GLN A 15 25.89 -19.53 -12.72
CA GLN A 15 25.52 -19.66 -14.12
C GLN A 15 24.01 -19.86 -14.24
N HIS A 16 23.38 -19.15 -15.17
CA HIS A 16 21.92 -19.14 -15.36
C HIS A 16 21.18 -18.84 -14.03
N PRO A 17 21.33 -17.62 -13.47
CA PRO A 17 20.78 -17.30 -12.17
C PRO A 17 19.25 -17.36 -12.19
N THR A 18 18.66 -17.78 -11.07
CA THR A 18 17.22 -17.64 -10.82
C THR A 18 17.01 -17.13 -9.40
N PHE A 19 15.85 -16.54 -9.14
CA PHE A 19 15.48 -16.03 -7.83
C PHE A 19 15.66 -17.11 -6.76
N GLN A 20 15.26 -18.35 -7.05
CA GLN A 20 15.31 -19.47 -6.11
C GLN A 20 16.76 -19.90 -5.84
N LYS A 21 17.65 -19.85 -6.83
CA LYS A 21 19.10 -20.11 -6.61
C LYS A 21 19.69 -19.08 -5.64
N ILE A 22 19.41 -17.79 -5.86
CA ILE A 22 19.87 -16.70 -4.99
C ILE A 22 19.27 -16.82 -3.58
N ARG A 23 17.97 -17.13 -3.51
CA ARG A 23 17.27 -17.38 -2.25
C ARG A 23 17.88 -18.57 -1.49
N ASN A 24 18.24 -19.66 -2.19
CA ASN A 24 18.85 -20.82 -1.56
C ASN A 24 20.21 -20.47 -0.94
N ILE A 25 21.07 -19.74 -1.66
CA ILE A 25 22.35 -19.22 -1.11
C ILE A 25 22.11 -18.40 0.17
N ALA A 26 21.07 -17.54 0.16
CA ALA A 26 20.69 -16.77 1.35
C ALA A 26 20.22 -17.64 2.51
N CYS A 27 19.45 -18.70 2.23
CA CYS A 27 19.01 -19.66 3.25
C CYS A 27 20.20 -20.42 3.84
N ASP A 28 21.13 -20.86 2.99
CA ASP A 28 22.33 -21.60 3.41
C ASP A 28 23.27 -20.71 4.23
N SER A 29 23.32 -19.41 3.95
CA SER A 29 24.19 -18.47 4.68
C SER A 29 23.81 -18.31 6.15
N ILE A 30 22.55 -18.60 6.51
CA ILE A 30 22.03 -18.53 7.88
C ILE A 30 21.66 -19.91 8.45
N SER A 31 22.01 -21.01 7.77
CA SER A 31 21.61 -22.36 8.20
C SER A 31 22.25 -22.79 9.52
N ASP A 32 23.43 -22.25 9.82
CA ASP A 32 24.19 -22.55 11.04
C ASP A 32 23.70 -21.78 12.27
N LEU A 33 22.82 -20.78 12.09
CA LEU A 33 22.27 -20.00 13.20
C LEU A 33 21.33 -20.88 14.01
N ASP A 34 21.41 -20.76 15.34
CA ASP A 34 20.48 -21.46 16.21
C ASP A 34 19.06 -20.85 16.12
N THR A 35 18.07 -21.55 16.67
CA THR A 35 16.68 -21.10 16.64
C THR A 35 16.48 -19.74 17.30
N TYR A 36 17.19 -19.46 18.40
CA TYR A 36 17.05 -18.22 19.14
C TYR A 36 17.61 -17.03 18.35
N GLU A 37 18.78 -17.20 17.74
CA GLU A 37 19.39 -16.20 16.86
C GLU A 37 18.49 -15.90 15.64
N ARG A 38 17.98 -16.94 14.98
CA ARG A 38 17.06 -16.79 13.86
C ARG A 38 15.76 -16.09 14.24
N ASP A 39 15.18 -16.45 15.37
CA ASP A 39 13.96 -15.81 15.88
C ASP A 39 14.21 -14.33 16.19
N SER A 40 15.34 -14.01 16.84
CA SER A 40 15.74 -12.63 17.12
C SER A 40 15.85 -11.79 15.84
N ILE A 41 16.54 -12.31 14.82
CA ILE A 41 16.66 -11.62 13.52
C ILE A 41 15.30 -11.51 12.86
N TYR A 42 14.49 -12.58 12.87
CA TYR A 42 13.13 -12.57 12.30
C TYR A 42 12.24 -11.50 12.94
N TYR A 43 12.24 -11.39 14.26
CA TYR A 43 11.49 -10.34 14.96
C TYR A 43 12.01 -8.95 14.62
N SER A 44 13.33 -8.80 14.42
CA SER A 44 13.94 -7.52 13.99
C SER A 44 13.48 -7.05 12.61
N LEU A 45 13.03 -7.96 11.74
CA LEU A 45 12.50 -7.60 10.41
C LEU A 45 11.16 -6.87 10.50
N ASN A 46 10.45 -6.96 11.63
CA ASN A 46 9.13 -6.36 11.85
C ASN A 46 8.17 -6.64 10.67
N ARG A 47 8.05 -7.92 10.29
CA ARG A 47 7.23 -8.38 9.15
C ARG A 47 7.59 -7.74 7.80
N GLY A 48 8.84 -7.30 7.64
CA GLY A 48 9.34 -6.68 6.42
C GLY A 48 9.09 -5.17 6.33
N VAL A 49 8.73 -4.51 7.44
CA VAL A 49 8.53 -3.06 7.51
C VAL A 49 9.85 -2.32 7.82
N ASN A 50 10.76 -2.94 8.57
CA ASN A 50 12.00 -2.30 8.97
C ASN A 50 13.01 -2.29 7.82
N LEU A 51 13.83 -1.23 7.76
CA LEU A 51 15.00 -1.19 6.88
C LEU A 51 15.98 -2.31 7.23
N LEU A 52 16.41 -3.04 6.20
CA LEU A 52 17.35 -4.15 6.33
C LEU A 52 18.78 -3.60 6.33
N ASN A 53 19.52 -3.85 7.41
CA ASN A 53 20.81 -3.20 7.66
C ASN A 53 21.98 -4.17 7.88
N THR A 54 21.74 -5.48 7.97
CA THR A 54 22.82 -6.47 8.09
C THR A 54 22.69 -7.59 7.05
N HIS A 55 23.79 -8.30 6.81
CA HIS A 55 23.80 -9.46 5.91
C HIS A 55 22.79 -10.52 6.37
N GLU A 56 22.76 -10.81 7.66
CA GLU A 56 21.90 -11.81 8.27
C GLU A 56 20.43 -11.41 8.18
N GLN A 57 20.10 -10.12 8.39
CA GLN A 57 18.74 -9.61 8.18
C GLN A 57 18.27 -9.77 6.74
N LEU A 58 19.14 -9.45 5.77
CA LEU A 58 18.86 -9.61 4.34
C LEU A 58 18.62 -11.08 3.98
N CYS A 59 19.46 -11.98 4.47
CA CYS A 59 19.31 -13.43 4.29
C CYS A 59 18.05 -13.96 4.96
N GLN A 60 17.78 -13.56 6.20
CA GLN A 60 16.59 -13.95 6.95
C GLN A 60 15.31 -13.46 6.26
N TYR A 61 15.32 -12.28 5.64
CA TYR A 61 14.20 -11.79 4.84
C TYR A 61 13.90 -12.73 3.65
N LEU A 62 14.92 -13.11 2.87
CA LEU A 62 14.77 -14.06 1.75
C LEU A 62 14.30 -15.45 2.23
N TYR A 63 14.81 -15.90 3.37
CA TYR A 63 14.39 -17.14 4.01
C TYR A 63 12.89 -17.12 4.35
N SER A 64 12.45 -16.10 5.09
CA SER A 64 11.11 -15.98 5.66
C SER A 64 10.05 -15.55 4.64
N PHE A 65 10.37 -14.60 3.77
CA PHE A 65 9.39 -13.94 2.91
C PHE A 65 9.63 -14.18 1.41
N GLY A 66 10.81 -14.68 1.02
CA GLY A 66 11.18 -14.82 -0.40
C GLY A 66 10.18 -15.63 -1.22
N LYS A 67 9.79 -16.84 -0.76
CA LYS A 67 8.80 -17.68 -1.47
C LYS A 67 7.46 -17.00 -1.65
N MET A 68 7.00 -16.27 -0.63
CA MET A 68 5.74 -15.54 -0.69
C MET A 68 5.84 -14.39 -1.68
N HIS A 69 6.92 -13.61 -1.63
CA HIS A 69 7.14 -12.47 -2.50
C HIS A 69 7.20 -12.92 -3.97
N GLU A 70 7.98 -13.96 -4.26
CA GLU A 70 8.09 -14.61 -5.55
C GLU A 70 6.73 -15.07 -6.08
N ALA A 71 5.96 -15.82 -5.28
CA ALA A 71 4.63 -16.29 -5.66
C ALA A 71 3.66 -15.13 -5.94
N LYS A 72 3.79 -14.01 -5.22
CA LYS A 72 2.98 -12.82 -5.47
C LYS A 72 3.34 -12.16 -6.79
N ILE A 73 4.63 -11.99 -7.08
CA ILE A 73 5.10 -11.36 -8.31
C ILE A 73 4.75 -12.25 -9.52
N HIS A 74 4.98 -13.56 -9.47
CA HIS A 74 4.58 -14.46 -10.57
C HIS A 74 3.07 -14.43 -10.83
N ALA A 75 2.23 -14.39 -9.78
CA ALA A 75 0.78 -14.25 -9.97
C ALA A 75 0.41 -12.94 -10.68
N ALA A 76 1.15 -11.87 -10.44
CA ALA A 76 0.94 -10.62 -11.16
C ALA A 76 1.45 -10.72 -12.62
N LEU A 77 2.66 -11.23 -12.82
CA LEU A 77 3.28 -11.37 -14.15
C LEU A 77 2.51 -12.34 -15.06
N SER A 78 1.81 -13.34 -14.52
CA SER A 78 1.00 -14.27 -15.33
C SER A 78 -0.18 -13.61 -16.04
N HIS A 79 -0.54 -12.38 -15.65
CA HIS A 79 -1.61 -11.60 -16.27
C HIS A 79 -1.07 -10.56 -17.25
N LEU A 80 0.26 -10.41 -17.33
CA LEU A 80 0.91 -9.71 -18.42
C LEU A 80 0.98 -10.62 -19.65
N GLN A 81 1.08 -10.00 -20.82
CA GLN A 81 1.21 -10.66 -22.12
C GLN A 81 2.68 -10.59 -22.54
N PRO A 82 3.51 -11.60 -22.21
CA PRO A 82 4.96 -11.54 -22.34
C PRO A 82 5.41 -11.28 -23.79
N GLU A 83 4.67 -11.78 -24.77
CA GLU A 83 4.90 -11.58 -26.20
C GLU A 83 4.88 -10.11 -26.62
N LYS A 84 4.21 -9.23 -25.88
CA LYS A 84 4.20 -7.78 -26.15
C LYS A 84 5.55 -7.11 -25.92
N TYR A 85 6.46 -7.76 -25.22
CA TYR A 85 7.79 -7.23 -24.93
C TYR A 85 8.86 -7.74 -25.90
N HIS A 86 8.51 -8.71 -26.76
CA HIS A 86 9.46 -9.29 -27.70
C HIS A 86 9.94 -8.28 -28.74
N GLY A 87 11.26 -8.14 -28.90
CA GLY A 87 11.89 -7.19 -29.81
C GLY A 87 11.77 -5.73 -29.38
N LYS A 88 11.30 -5.45 -28.15
CA LYS A 88 11.19 -4.11 -27.61
C LYS A 88 12.38 -3.78 -26.70
N THR A 89 12.63 -2.49 -26.54
CA THR A 89 13.53 -1.96 -25.52
C THR A 89 12.74 -1.61 -24.25
N LEU A 90 13.22 -2.07 -23.10
CA LEU A 90 12.52 -2.02 -21.81
C LEU A 90 13.30 -1.23 -20.76
N GLN A 91 12.57 -0.53 -19.91
CA GLN A 91 13.06 0.02 -18.64
C GLN A 91 12.28 -0.62 -17.49
N VAL A 92 12.97 -1.03 -16.44
CA VAL A 92 12.33 -1.49 -15.20
C VAL A 92 12.57 -0.46 -14.11
N ILE A 93 11.53 -0.08 -13.37
CA ILE A 93 11.64 0.77 -12.18
C ILE A 93 11.07 0.02 -10.98
N ASP A 94 11.93 -0.33 -10.03
CA ASP A 94 11.58 -1.10 -8.83
C ASP A 94 11.51 -0.17 -7.61
N TRP A 95 10.29 0.17 -7.19
CA TRP A 95 10.03 1.16 -6.14
C TRP A 95 10.04 0.52 -4.76
N GLY A 96 10.96 0.95 -3.89
CA GLY A 96 11.20 0.26 -2.62
C GLY A 96 11.77 -1.14 -2.88
N CYS A 97 12.79 -1.23 -3.75
CA CYS A 97 13.22 -2.50 -4.33
C CYS A 97 13.74 -3.50 -3.30
N GLY A 98 14.12 -3.04 -2.09
CA GLY A 98 14.81 -3.86 -1.10
C GLY A 98 16.02 -4.55 -1.74
N GLN A 99 15.95 -5.88 -1.88
CA GLN A 99 17.02 -6.71 -2.45
C GLN A 99 16.82 -7.05 -3.94
N GLY A 100 15.95 -6.32 -4.66
CA GLY A 100 15.71 -6.49 -6.11
C GLY A 100 14.85 -7.70 -6.47
N LEU A 101 13.94 -8.12 -5.58
CA LEU A 101 13.17 -9.36 -5.73
C LEU A 101 12.24 -9.34 -6.94
N ALA A 102 11.47 -8.27 -7.11
CA ALA A 102 10.54 -8.14 -8.22
C ALA A 102 11.28 -8.10 -9.56
N SER A 103 12.37 -7.31 -9.64
CA SER A 103 13.26 -7.26 -10.79
C SER A 103 13.84 -8.63 -11.16
N MET A 104 14.34 -9.42 -10.20
CA MET A 104 14.82 -10.78 -10.46
C MET A 104 13.72 -11.70 -11.02
N CYS A 105 12.54 -11.69 -10.38
CA CYS A 105 11.41 -12.52 -10.83
C CYS A 105 10.95 -12.14 -12.25
N PHE A 106 11.04 -10.86 -12.62
CA PHE A 106 10.72 -10.40 -13.97
C PHE A 106 11.71 -10.89 -15.02
N LEU A 107 13.01 -10.85 -14.70
CA LEU A 107 14.06 -11.36 -15.60
C LEU A 107 13.96 -12.89 -15.76
N ASP A 108 13.63 -13.61 -14.69
CA ASP A 108 13.30 -15.04 -14.76
C ASP A 108 12.07 -15.27 -15.65
N TYR A 109 11.00 -14.50 -15.46
CA TYR A 109 9.77 -14.58 -16.26
C TYR A 109 10.01 -14.37 -17.76
N LEU A 110 10.80 -13.36 -18.16
CA LEU A 110 11.15 -13.14 -19.56
C LEU A 110 11.90 -14.35 -20.14
N ARG A 111 12.88 -14.88 -19.39
CA ARG A 111 13.68 -16.04 -19.82
C ARG A 111 12.82 -17.31 -19.93
N GLU A 112 11.97 -17.58 -18.93
CA GLU A 112 11.08 -18.75 -18.89
C GLU A 112 10.09 -18.75 -20.07
N ASN A 113 9.64 -17.56 -20.49
CA ASN A 113 8.76 -17.39 -21.63
C ASN A 113 9.51 -17.21 -22.97
N SER A 114 10.85 -17.35 -22.98
CA SER A 114 11.69 -17.18 -24.18
C SER A 114 11.49 -15.82 -24.88
N ILE A 115 11.29 -14.77 -24.10
CA ILE A 115 11.10 -13.41 -24.61
C ILE A 115 12.44 -12.73 -24.78
N ASP A 116 12.83 -12.53 -26.05
CA ASP A 116 13.93 -11.63 -26.41
C ASP A 116 13.47 -10.17 -26.26
N ALA A 117 13.92 -9.51 -25.20
CA ALA A 117 13.64 -8.11 -24.89
C ALA A 117 14.95 -7.45 -24.46
N ASP A 118 15.23 -6.26 -24.99
CA ASP A 118 16.43 -5.50 -24.61
C ASP A 118 16.13 -4.66 -23.37
N ILE A 119 16.55 -5.15 -22.20
CA ILE A 119 16.48 -4.33 -20.98
C ILE A 119 17.55 -3.26 -21.09
N GLU A 120 17.18 -2.01 -21.37
CA GLU A 120 18.10 -0.88 -21.44
C GLU A 120 18.56 -0.48 -20.04
N ARG A 121 17.62 -0.44 -19.09
CA ARG A 121 17.89 0.02 -17.73
C ARG A 121 16.99 -0.62 -16.69
N ILE A 122 17.56 -0.95 -15.54
CA ILE A 122 16.85 -1.27 -14.30
C ILE A 122 17.19 -0.18 -13.27
N LEU A 123 16.19 0.62 -12.91
CA LEU A 123 16.28 1.66 -11.89
C LEU A 123 15.77 1.13 -10.54
N LEU A 124 16.66 1.04 -9.57
CA LEU A 124 16.39 0.59 -8.21
C LEU A 124 16.23 1.79 -7.27
N ILE A 125 15.09 1.90 -6.59
CA ILE A 125 14.81 2.99 -5.64
C ILE A 125 14.63 2.38 -4.25
N GLU A 126 15.52 2.69 -3.32
CA GLU A 126 15.46 2.16 -1.96
C GLU A 126 16.32 3.01 -0.99
N PRO A 127 15.80 3.42 0.17
CA PRO A 127 16.55 4.21 1.15
C PRO A 127 17.64 3.43 1.91
N SER A 128 17.59 2.09 2.01
CA SER A 128 18.69 1.31 2.59
C SER A 128 19.80 1.05 1.56
N GLN A 129 20.97 1.69 1.77
CA GLN A 129 22.15 1.47 0.92
C GLN A 129 22.58 -0.01 0.90
N ILE A 130 22.48 -0.71 2.03
CA ILE A 130 22.91 -2.12 2.13
C ILE A 130 21.95 -3.02 1.34
N ALA A 131 20.65 -2.71 1.34
CA ALA A 131 19.67 -3.43 0.52
C ALA A 131 19.90 -3.14 -0.98
N LEU A 132 20.17 -1.89 -1.36
CA LEU A 132 20.54 -1.51 -2.72
C LEU A 132 21.79 -2.24 -3.22
N ASP A 133 22.87 -2.25 -2.44
CA ASP A 133 24.11 -2.95 -2.79
C ASP A 133 23.84 -4.45 -3.00
N ARG A 134 22.98 -5.04 -2.16
CA ARG A 134 22.53 -6.44 -2.31
C ARG A 134 21.71 -6.64 -3.59
N ALA A 135 20.79 -5.74 -3.92
CA ALA A 135 20.01 -5.79 -5.15
C ALA A 135 20.90 -5.70 -6.40
N LYS A 136 21.88 -4.79 -6.40
CA LYS A 136 22.86 -4.66 -7.48
C LYS A 136 23.70 -5.92 -7.65
N LEU A 137 24.16 -6.51 -6.54
CA LEU A 137 24.85 -7.79 -6.56
C LEU A 137 23.98 -8.89 -7.18
N HIS A 138 22.73 -9.01 -6.77
CA HIS A 138 21.80 -10.00 -7.32
C HIS A 138 21.58 -9.82 -8.81
N LEU A 139 21.37 -8.58 -9.27
CA LEU A 139 21.11 -8.30 -10.69
C LEU A 139 22.36 -8.39 -11.56
N SER A 140 23.56 -8.21 -10.99
CA SER A 140 24.84 -8.29 -11.73
C SER A 140 25.10 -9.62 -12.44
N VAL A 141 24.41 -10.69 -12.03
CA VAL A 141 24.51 -12.00 -12.69
C VAL A 141 23.42 -12.24 -13.74
N TYR A 142 22.37 -11.42 -13.77
CA TYR A 142 21.33 -11.49 -14.79
C TYR A 142 21.62 -10.59 -15.99
N ILE A 143 22.18 -9.40 -15.73
CA ILE A 143 22.34 -8.35 -16.72
C ILE A 143 23.63 -7.58 -16.47
N GLU A 144 24.13 -6.91 -17.50
CA GLU A 144 25.28 -6.02 -17.44
C GLU A 144 25.11 -4.99 -16.31
N THR A 145 26.12 -4.87 -15.45
CA THR A 145 26.09 -3.99 -14.28
C THR A 145 25.88 -2.52 -14.64
N ALA A 146 26.31 -2.09 -15.83
CA ALA A 146 26.12 -0.74 -16.33
C ALA A 146 24.63 -0.39 -16.56
N LYS A 147 23.78 -1.38 -16.79
CA LYS A 147 22.33 -1.22 -16.97
C LYS A 147 21.56 -1.16 -15.64
N VAL A 148 22.21 -1.47 -14.51
CA VAL A 148 21.59 -1.40 -13.18
C VAL A 148 21.98 -0.09 -12.49
N VAL A 149 21.01 0.81 -12.36
CA VAL A 149 21.19 2.14 -11.76
C VAL A 149 20.42 2.22 -10.46
N ASP A 150 21.02 2.76 -9.42
CA ASP A 150 20.40 2.93 -8.10
C ASP A 150 20.17 4.40 -7.73
N LEU A 151 19.09 4.64 -6.99
CA LEU A 151 18.77 5.89 -6.33
C LEU A 151 18.53 5.60 -4.85
N ASN A 152 19.51 5.94 -4.01
CA ASN A 152 19.39 5.83 -2.56
C ASN A 152 18.53 6.97 -1.99
N LYS A 153 17.21 6.86 -2.20
CA LYS A 153 16.21 7.87 -1.88
C LYS A 153 14.93 7.20 -1.40
N TYR A 154 14.17 7.90 -0.58
CA TYR A 154 12.77 7.57 -0.33
C TYR A 154 11.93 7.90 -1.58
N VAL A 155 10.81 7.19 -1.72
CA VAL A 155 9.87 7.35 -2.86
C VAL A 155 9.42 8.80 -3.04
N ASN A 156 9.19 9.53 -1.94
CA ASN A 156 8.72 10.92 -1.98
C ASN A 156 9.79 11.93 -2.46
N GLU A 157 11.06 11.52 -2.54
CA GLU A 157 12.19 12.36 -2.99
C GLU A 157 12.50 12.19 -4.49
N ILE A 158 11.76 11.32 -5.17
CA ILE A 158 11.91 11.05 -6.59
C ILE A 158 11.16 12.11 -7.40
N THR A 159 11.86 12.68 -8.38
CA THR A 159 11.32 13.66 -9.34
C THR A 159 11.18 13.04 -10.72
N ALA A 160 10.44 13.71 -11.62
CA ALA A 160 10.19 13.20 -12.97
C ALA A 160 11.50 12.96 -13.73
N GLU A 161 12.49 13.85 -13.57
CA GLU A 161 13.81 13.74 -14.20
C GLU A 161 14.58 12.48 -13.78
N ASN A 162 14.28 11.93 -12.60
CA ASN A 162 14.93 10.71 -12.12
C ASN A 162 14.40 9.45 -12.83
N ILE A 163 13.18 9.49 -13.35
CA ILE A 163 12.43 8.33 -13.85
C ILE A 163 12.00 8.47 -15.32
N VAL A 164 12.51 9.49 -16.04
CA VAL A 164 12.26 9.64 -17.47
C VAL A 164 12.61 8.34 -18.19
N SER A 165 11.77 8.01 -19.17
CA SER A 165 11.90 6.82 -19.98
C SER A 165 11.81 7.20 -21.44
N ASP A 166 12.85 6.85 -22.21
CA ASP A 166 12.94 7.07 -23.66
C ASP A 166 12.93 5.72 -24.41
N VAL A 167 12.30 4.70 -23.84
CA VAL A 167 12.23 3.34 -24.40
C VAL A 167 10.78 2.94 -24.70
N ASP A 168 10.58 1.83 -25.40
CA ASP A 168 9.26 1.40 -25.84
C ASP A 168 8.32 1.08 -24.67
N VAL A 169 8.85 0.42 -23.63
CA VAL A 169 8.06 -0.09 -22.50
C VAL A 169 8.76 0.15 -21.17
N THR A 170 8.05 0.76 -20.23
CA THR A 170 8.48 0.90 -18.84
C THR A 170 7.65 0.02 -17.91
N ILE A 171 8.28 -0.87 -17.16
CA ILE A 171 7.62 -1.71 -16.15
C ILE A 171 7.92 -1.15 -14.76
N HIS A 172 6.88 -0.74 -14.04
CA HIS A 172 6.97 -0.28 -12.67
C HIS A 172 6.55 -1.39 -11.71
N PHE A 173 7.43 -1.77 -10.78
CA PHE A 173 7.08 -2.64 -9.66
C PHE A 173 6.81 -1.81 -8.42
N PHE A 174 5.60 -1.96 -7.87
CA PHE A 174 5.19 -1.40 -6.58
C PHE A 174 4.83 -2.55 -5.64
N SER A 175 5.83 -3.23 -5.07
CA SER A 175 5.62 -4.40 -4.21
C SER A 175 5.68 -4.04 -2.72
N ASN A 176 4.51 -3.95 -2.08
CA ASN A 176 4.27 -3.55 -0.70
C ASN A 176 4.78 -2.14 -0.35
N ILE A 177 4.98 -1.27 -1.35
CA ILE A 177 5.48 0.10 -1.15
C ILE A 177 4.35 1.14 -1.12
N LEU A 178 3.30 0.97 -1.94
CA LEU A 178 2.17 1.91 -1.98
C LEU A 178 1.38 1.91 -0.67
N ASP A 179 1.38 0.78 0.06
CA ASP A 179 0.74 0.62 1.35
C ASP A 179 1.53 1.18 2.53
N VAL A 180 2.78 1.65 2.31
CA VAL A 180 3.59 2.29 3.35
C VAL A 180 3.01 3.67 3.67
N ASP A 181 2.67 3.89 4.94
CA ASP A 181 1.94 5.11 5.37
C ASP A 181 2.65 6.40 4.96
N SER A 182 3.98 6.45 5.09
CA SER A 182 4.79 7.63 4.77
C SER A 182 4.86 7.96 3.28
N VAL A 183 4.49 7.06 2.37
CA VAL A 183 4.49 7.33 0.93
C VAL A 183 3.35 8.28 0.58
N ASN A 184 3.64 9.37 -0.14
CA ASN A 184 2.62 10.27 -0.65
C ASN A 184 2.15 9.79 -2.02
N VAL A 185 1.08 8.99 -2.05
CA VAL A 185 0.55 8.37 -3.28
C VAL A 185 0.16 9.41 -4.33
N LYS A 186 -0.39 10.55 -3.91
CA LYS A 186 -0.76 11.64 -4.82
C LYS A 186 0.47 12.27 -5.46
N GLN A 187 1.47 12.62 -4.67
CA GLN A 187 2.71 13.19 -5.18
C GLN A 187 3.41 12.22 -6.13
N LEU A 188 3.45 10.93 -5.77
CA LEU A 188 4.02 9.89 -6.62
C LEU A 188 3.28 9.78 -7.96
N ALA A 189 1.95 9.78 -7.96
CA ALA A 189 1.16 9.78 -9.19
C ALA A 189 1.45 11.02 -10.04
N GLN A 190 1.64 12.18 -9.41
CA GLN A 190 2.03 13.42 -10.08
C GLN A 190 3.41 13.30 -10.74
N THR A 191 4.42 12.86 -10.00
CA THR A 191 5.78 12.62 -10.51
C THR A 191 5.78 11.67 -11.71
N LEU A 192 4.95 10.62 -11.68
CA LEU A 192 4.82 9.67 -12.78
C LEU A 192 4.10 10.28 -13.97
N ALA A 193 3.02 11.03 -13.76
CA ALA A 193 2.28 11.68 -14.84
C ALA A 193 3.16 12.64 -15.66
N ASP A 194 4.12 13.28 -15.01
CA ASP A 194 5.09 14.18 -15.64
C ASP A 194 6.20 13.42 -16.43
N ALA A 195 6.43 12.14 -16.12
CA ALA A 195 7.49 11.32 -16.73
C ALA A 195 7.01 10.30 -17.76
N ILE A 196 5.72 9.94 -17.77
CA ILE A 196 5.17 8.90 -18.65
C ILE A 196 5.27 9.30 -20.13
N CYS A 197 5.94 8.45 -20.90
CA CYS A 197 6.05 8.49 -22.36
C CYS A 197 6.05 7.05 -22.89
N ALA A 198 5.42 6.81 -24.04
CA ALA A 198 5.17 5.46 -24.58
C ALA A 198 4.34 4.57 -23.62
N GLU A 199 4.62 3.27 -23.54
CA GLU A 199 3.86 2.31 -22.76
C GLU A 199 4.43 2.13 -21.35
N HIS A 200 3.62 2.36 -20.31
CA HIS A 200 3.97 2.13 -18.92
C HIS A 200 3.04 1.08 -18.30
N TYR A 201 3.60 0.00 -17.77
CA TYR A 201 2.89 -1.02 -17.03
C TYR A 201 3.15 -0.87 -15.53
N PHE A 202 2.09 -0.90 -14.75
CA PHE A 202 2.13 -0.75 -13.30
C PHE A 202 1.76 -2.07 -12.65
N VAL A 203 2.72 -2.73 -12.01
CA VAL A 203 2.52 -3.97 -11.26
C VAL A 203 2.44 -3.63 -9.78
N CYS A 204 1.22 -3.32 -9.30
CA CYS A 204 0.98 -2.99 -7.89
C CYS A 204 0.55 -4.22 -7.11
N VAL A 205 1.34 -4.57 -6.09
CA VAL A 205 1.10 -5.69 -5.19
C VAL A 205 1.18 -5.18 -3.75
N GLY A 206 0.15 -5.41 -2.95
CA GLY A 206 0.12 -4.97 -1.55
C GLY A 206 -0.41 -6.05 -0.59
N PRO A 207 -0.33 -5.83 0.73
CA PRO A 207 -1.04 -6.65 1.71
C PRO A 207 -2.57 -6.53 1.55
N LEU A 208 -3.28 -7.63 1.85
CA LEU A 208 -4.74 -7.60 1.95
C LEU A 208 -5.15 -6.97 3.28
N ASN A 209 -5.37 -5.66 3.28
CA ASN A 209 -5.88 -4.90 4.43
C ASN A 209 -7.26 -4.36 4.08
N ALA A 210 -8.30 -4.74 4.84
CA ALA A 210 -9.71 -4.43 4.53
C ALA A 210 -9.99 -2.93 4.37
N ASN A 211 -9.21 -2.07 5.03
CA ASN A 211 -9.37 -0.61 5.00
C ASN A 211 -8.31 0.11 4.14
N ASN A 212 -7.39 -0.62 3.49
CA ASN A 212 -6.34 0.00 2.70
C ASN A 212 -6.74 0.11 1.22
N GLN A 213 -7.10 1.33 0.82
CA GLN A 213 -7.47 1.67 -0.55
C GLN A 213 -6.33 2.37 -1.31
N ARG A 214 -5.10 2.39 -0.77
CA ARG A 214 -3.99 3.19 -1.34
C ARG A 214 -3.60 2.78 -2.77
N ILE A 215 -3.63 1.48 -3.08
CA ILE A 215 -3.45 0.99 -4.46
C ILE A 215 -4.57 1.48 -5.39
N ASP A 216 -5.81 1.48 -4.92
CA ASP A 216 -6.94 2.00 -5.72
C ASP A 216 -6.84 3.51 -5.91
N ALA A 217 -6.46 4.24 -4.86
CA ALA A 217 -6.27 5.68 -4.91
C ALA A 217 -5.17 6.04 -5.91
N PHE A 218 -4.04 5.30 -5.89
CA PHE A 218 -2.97 5.46 -6.88
C PHE A 218 -3.47 5.29 -8.31
N TYR A 219 -4.19 4.20 -8.58
CA TYR A 219 -4.77 3.93 -9.90
C TYR A 219 -5.76 5.02 -10.34
N ASN A 220 -6.62 5.48 -9.43
CA ASN A 220 -7.67 6.47 -9.72
C ASN A 220 -7.13 7.90 -9.98
N TRP A 221 -5.85 8.16 -9.69
CA TRP A 221 -5.23 9.43 -10.05
C TRP A 221 -5.01 9.56 -11.56
N PHE A 222 -4.85 8.45 -12.28
CA PHE A 222 -4.61 8.47 -13.71
C PHE A 222 -5.91 8.48 -14.50
N GLN A 223 -5.94 9.25 -15.60
CA GLN A 223 -7.05 9.35 -16.52
C GLN A 223 -7.03 8.17 -17.49
N ASN A 224 -8.16 7.46 -17.60
CA ASN A 224 -8.36 6.33 -18.52
C ASN A 224 -7.24 5.25 -18.51
N PRO A 225 -6.73 4.80 -17.35
CA PRO A 225 -5.79 3.67 -17.32
C PRO A 225 -6.46 2.40 -17.86
N GLU A 226 -5.72 1.61 -18.63
CA GLU A 226 -6.17 0.29 -19.09
C GLU A 226 -5.97 -0.72 -17.95
N LEU A 227 -7.07 -1.12 -17.30
CA LEU A 227 -7.01 -2.16 -16.27
C LEU A 227 -6.74 -3.53 -16.92
N ILE A 228 -5.62 -4.14 -16.56
CA ILE A 228 -5.24 -5.49 -17.01
C ILE A 228 -5.81 -6.54 -16.04
N TRP A 229 -5.59 -6.36 -14.74
CA TRP A 229 -6.03 -7.31 -13.74
C TRP A 229 -6.18 -6.69 -12.35
N THR A 230 -7.15 -7.16 -11.58
CA THR A 230 -7.35 -6.80 -10.17
C THR A 230 -7.85 -8.02 -9.42
N ALA A 231 -7.28 -8.29 -8.25
CA ALA A 231 -7.66 -9.43 -7.42
C ALA A 231 -7.24 -9.24 -5.96
N SER A 232 -7.83 -10.07 -5.11
CA SER A 232 -7.44 -10.22 -3.71
C SER A 232 -7.23 -11.70 -3.42
N HIS A 233 -6.04 -12.06 -2.94
CA HIS A 233 -5.73 -13.40 -2.46
C HIS A 233 -5.86 -13.44 -0.94
N ASN A 234 -6.58 -14.44 -0.43
CA ASN A 234 -6.78 -14.68 1.00
C ASN A 234 -6.13 -16.01 1.43
N LYS A 235 -6.04 -16.24 2.75
CA LYS A 235 -5.45 -17.47 3.30
C LYS A 235 -6.31 -18.74 3.13
N GLU A 236 -7.54 -18.60 2.65
CA GLU A 236 -8.42 -19.75 2.40
C GLU A 236 -8.00 -20.50 1.13
N ASN A 237 -7.61 -19.74 0.10
CA ASN A 237 -7.25 -20.29 -1.22
C ASN A 237 -5.75 -20.23 -1.52
N TYR A 238 -4.98 -19.44 -0.76
CA TYR A 238 -3.57 -19.20 -1.00
C TYR A 238 -2.75 -19.30 0.28
N SER A 239 -1.45 -19.59 0.15
CA SER A 239 -0.51 -19.60 1.29
C SER A 239 -0.16 -18.21 1.81
N TYR A 240 -0.65 -17.16 1.16
CA TYR A 240 -0.35 -15.76 1.46
C TYR A 240 -1.59 -14.88 1.27
N THR A 241 -1.51 -13.64 1.75
CA THR A 241 -2.49 -12.60 1.41
C THR A 241 -1.88 -11.56 0.50
N ALA A 242 -2.65 -11.10 -0.47
CA ALA A 242 -2.22 -10.05 -1.37
C ALA A 242 -3.42 -9.30 -1.96
N ARG A 243 -3.19 -8.06 -2.35
CA ARG A 243 -4.05 -7.25 -3.18
C ARG A 243 -3.28 -6.88 -4.44
N TYR A 244 -3.93 -7.01 -5.59
CA TYR A 244 -3.33 -6.77 -6.89
C TYR A 244 -4.10 -5.69 -7.64
N LYS A 245 -3.34 -4.83 -8.32
CA LYS A 245 -3.87 -3.98 -9.37
C LYS A 245 -2.79 -3.81 -10.43
N ILE A 246 -3.07 -4.33 -11.62
CA ILE A 246 -2.18 -4.28 -12.76
C ILE A 246 -2.89 -3.48 -13.84
N PHE A 247 -2.21 -2.45 -14.33
CA PHE A 247 -2.76 -1.57 -15.35
C PHE A 247 -1.67 -1.01 -16.25
N LYS A 248 -2.08 -0.54 -17.42
CA LYS A 248 -1.22 0.11 -18.41
C LYS A 248 -1.67 1.55 -18.60
N ILE A 249 -0.71 2.43 -18.83
CA ILE A 249 -0.92 3.77 -19.36
C ILE A 249 -0.07 3.87 -20.62
N GLU A 250 -0.65 4.37 -21.70
CA GLU A 250 0.06 4.59 -22.96
C GLU A 250 -0.13 6.03 -23.41
N ARG A 251 0.97 6.71 -23.76
CA ARG A 251 0.93 8.13 -24.09
C ARG A 251 2.03 8.56 -25.07
N TYR A 252 1.64 9.30 -26.10
CA TYR A 252 2.56 9.87 -27.09
C TYR A 252 2.42 11.40 -27.28
N GLU A 253 1.45 12.06 -26.63
CA GLU A 253 1.19 13.51 -26.76
C GLU A 253 1.02 14.22 -25.40
N THR A 254 1.29 15.53 -25.36
CA THR A 254 1.14 16.40 -24.17
C THR A 254 -0.34 16.70 -23.84
N GLY A 255 -0.71 16.69 -22.55
CA GLY A 255 -2.09 16.69 -22.01
C GLY A 255 -2.11 16.36 -20.50
N GLU A 256 -3.21 16.57 -19.80
CA GLU A 256 -3.31 16.16 -18.39
C GLU A 256 -3.50 14.63 -18.29
N ILE A 257 -2.64 13.90 -17.56
CA ILE A 257 -2.89 12.47 -17.23
C ILE A 257 -3.62 12.38 -15.89
N LEU A 258 -3.55 13.40 -15.05
CA LEU A 258 -4.15 13.33 -13.71
C LEU A 258 -5.59 13.80 -13.73
N VAL A 259 -6.46 13.02 -13.09
CA VAL A 259 -7.81 13.48 -12.77
C VAL A 259 -7.76 14.25 -11.45
N SER A 260 -8.64 15.24 -11.28
CA SER A 260 -8.94 15.83 -9.97
C SER A 260 -9.65 14.80 -9.07
N TYR A 261 -8.95 13.75 -8.64
CA TYR A 261 -9.51 12.67 -7.85
C TYR A 261 -9.37 12.95 -6.35
N ASN A 262 -10.42 13.48 -5.73
CA ASN A 262 -10.48 13.57 -4.27
C ASN A 262 -11.45 12.49 -3.77
N PRO A 263 -10.96 11.31 -3.34
CA PRO A 263 -11.83 10.22 -2.93
C PRO A 263 -12.74 10.66 -1.79
N PRO A 264 -14.05 10.35 -1.82
CA PRO A 264 -14.89 10.56 -0.67
C PRO A 264 -14.36 9.75 0.51
N LYS A 265 -14.27 10.38 1.68
CA LYS A 265 -13.90 9.70 2.92
C LYS A 265 -15.16 9.39 3.71
N GLN A 266 -15.32 8.12 4.09
CA GLN A 266 -16.40 7.72 4.98
C GLN A 266 -16.04 8.10 6.43
N PHE A 267 -16.93 8.82 7.08
CA PHE A 267 -16.87 9.14 8.50
C PHE A 267 -18.06 8.50 9.21
N HIS A 268 -17.88 8.19 10.49
CA HIS A 268 -18.95 7.66 11.33
C HIS A 268 -19.27 8.63 12.46
N ALA A 269 -20.31 9.45 12.34
CA ALA A 269 -20.75 10.33 13.41
C ALA A 269 -22.26 10.31 13.54
N ALA A 270 -22.73 10.40 14.78
CA ALA A 270 -24.15 10.51 15.07
C ALA A 270 -24.37 11.39 16.30
N TYR A 271 -25.49 12.11 16.27
CA TYR A 271 -26.06 12.79 17.43
C TYR A 271 -27.37 12.12 17.78
N ARG A 272 -27.64 11.99 19.07
CA ARG A 272 -28.89 11.41 19.58
C ARG A 272 -29.59 12.44 20.44
N LEU A 273 -30.87 12.66 20.13
CA LEU A 273 -31.76 13.48 20.94
C LEU A 273 -31.94 12.85 22.33
N ASP A 274 -32.05 13.68 23.35
CA ASP A 274 -32.23 13.22 24.73
C ASP A 274 -33.48 12.34 24.89
N CYS A 275 -34.61 12.75 24.32
CA CYS A 275 -35.86 11.98 24.35
C CYS A 275 -35.72 10.59 23.70
N VAL A 276 -34.92 10.49 22.64
CA VAL A 276 -34.61 9.23 21.97
C VAL A 276 -33.73 8.35 22.86
N ASN A 277 -32.78 8.94 23.58
CA ASN A 277 -31.99 8.20 24.56
C ASN A 277 -32.87 7.64 25.69
N GLU A 278 -33.84 8.41 26.20
CA GLU A 278 -34.77 7.96 27.25
C GLU A 278 -35.59 6.74 26.79
N LEU A 279 -36.21 6.81 25.62
CA LEU A 279 -37.04 5.73 25.06
C LEU A 279 -36.31 4.40 24.88
N PHE A 280 -35.00 4.47 24.59
CA PHE A 280 -34.17 3.30 24.35
C PHE A 280 -33.39 2.82 25.58
N SER A 281 -33.46 3.55 26.70
CA SER A 281 -32.79 3.15 27.95
C SER A 281 -33.60 2.13 28.77
N SER A 282 -34.88 1.93 28.46
CA SER A 282 -35.81 1.13 29.26
C SER A 282 -36.07 -0.30 28.77
N ASP A 283 -35.48 -0.75 27.65
CA ASP A 283 -35.88 -2.01 27.00
C ASP A 283 -34.69 -2.75 26.34
N ASN A 284 -34.23 -3.83 26.99
CA ASN A 284 -33.06 -4.62 26.56
C ASN A 284 -33.24 -5.32 25.20
N GLU A 285 -34.48 -5.64 24.81
CA GLU A 285 -34.76 -6.34 23.54
C GLU A 285 -34.70 -5.37 22.34
N LYS A 286 -34.92 -4.07 22.57
CA LYS A 286 -34.77 -3.01 21.56
C LYS A 286 -33.32 -2.57 21.38
N ALA A 287 -32.43 -2.82 22.35
CA ALA A 287 -31.05 -2.34 22.34
C ALA A 287 -30.25 -2.82 21.11
N GLU A 288 -30.37 -4.08 20.70
CA GLU A 288 -29.65 -4.61 19.53
C GLU A 288 -30.19 -4.06 18.20
N LYS A 289 -31.52 -3.88 18.07
CA LYS A 289 -32.13 -3.24 16.89
C LYS A 289 -31.70 -1.78 16.76
N VAL A 290 -31.65 -1.07 17.87
CA VAL A 290 -31.20 0.33 17.96
C VAL A 290 -29.73 0.45 17.61
N LYS A 291 -28.88 -0.47 18.09
CA LYS A 291 -27.46 -0.53 17.75
C LYS A 291 -27.23 -0.80 16.26
N ALA A 292 -28.01 -1.70 15.66
CA ALA A 292 -27.97 -1.95 14.22
C ALA A 292 -28.38 -0.70 13.40
N LEU A 293 -29.43 0.00 13.84
CA LEU A 293 -29.89 1.25 13.23
C LEU A 293 -28.82 2.36 13.32
N TYR A 294 -28.18 2.54 14.48
CA TYR A 294 -27.10 3.52 14.60
C TYR A 294 -25.92 3.17 13.71
N LYS A 295 -25.60 1.88 13.57
CA LYS A 295 -24.54 1.46 12.65
C LYS A 295 -24.87 1.80 11.19
N SER A 296 -26.14 1.74 10.77
CA SER A 296 -26.53 2.11 9.41
C SER A 296 -26.67 3.61 9.17
N LEU A 297 -27.07 4.39 10.19
CA LEU A 297 -27.31 5.83 10.06
C LEU A 297 -26.10 6.72 10.40
N SER A 298 -25.09 6.19 11.10
CA SER A 298 -23.93 6.98 11.52
C SER A 298 -22.89 7.16 10.43
N ALA A 299 -22.93 6.34 9.37
CA ALA A 299 -21.97 6.41 8.27
C ALA A 299 -22.40 7.46 7.24
N PHE A 300 -21.49 8.35 6.87
CA PHE A 300 -21.69 9.30 5.77
C PHE A 300 -20.38 9.51 5.02
N GLU A 301 -20.49 9.88 3.76
CA GLU A 301 -19.33 10.17 2.90
C GLU A 301 -19.14 11.68 2.77
N VAL A 302 -17.88 12.12 2.88
CA VAL A 302 -17.50 13.52 2.68
C VAL A 302 -16.58 13.60 1.47
N SER A 303 -17.03 14.33 0.45
CA SER A 303 -16.24 14.71 -0.71
C SER A 303 -15.76 16.15 -0.55
N THR A 304 -14.47 16.40 -0.78
CA THR A 304 -13.86 17.73 -0.73
C THR A 304 -13.05 18.00 -1.99
N PRO A 305 -12.81 19.26 -2.38
CA PRO A 305 -11.94 19.60 -3.51
C PRO A 305 -10.43 19.39 -3.21
N PHE A 306 -10.11 18.79 -2.07
CA PHE A 306 -8.77 18.41 -1.63
C PHE A 306 -8.83 17.03 -0.95
N ASP A 307 -7.69 16.34 -0.83
CA ASP A 307 -7.61 15.01 -0.22
C ASP A 307 -7.68 15.10 1.31
N ILE A 308 -8.84 14.78 1.88
CA ILE A 308 -9.09 14.74 3.33
C ILE A 308 -8.57 13.44 3.99
N GLY A 309 -8.12 12.47 3.20
CA GLY A 309 -7.63 11.16 3.61
C GLY A 309 -6.11 11.08 3.77
N ALA A 310 -5.35 11.79 2.94
CA ALA A 310 -3.89 11.67 2.83
C ALA A 310 -3.07 12.45 3.87
N SER A 311 -3.70 13.27 4.72
CA SER A 311 -2.95 14.04 5.73
C SER A 311 -2.69 13.17 6.96
N ILE A 312 -1.45 12.71 7.13
CA ILE A 312 -0.95 12.18 8.40
C ILE A 312 -0.57 13.38 9.25
N TYR A 313 -1.29 13.58 10.36
CA TYR A 313 -0.99 14.64 11.31
C TYR A 313 -0.06 14.07 12.38
N GLU A 314 1.24 14.40 12.32
CA GLU A 314 2.23 13.88 13.28
C GLU A 314 2.15 14.57 14.66
N ASP A 315 1.54 15.76 14.74
CA ASP A 315 1.41 16.55 15.98
C ASP A 315 -0.05 17.03 16.20
N VAL A 316 -0.99 16.09 16.26
CA VAL A 316 -2.38 16.42 16.61
C VAL A 316 -2.44 16.74 18.09
N ASN A 317 -2.96 17.92 18.42
CA ASN A 317 -3.31 18.25 19.81
C ASN A 317 -4.13 17.11 20.44
N PRO A 318 -3.72 16.54 21.59
CA PRO A 318 -4.38 15.38 22.18
C PRO A 318 -5.89 15.59 22.41
N ILE A 319 -6.35 16.81 22.68
CA ILE A 319 -7.76 17.13 22.85
C ILE A 319 -8.52 16.92 21.53
N TYR A 320 -7.98 17.41 20.41
CA TYR A 320 -8.59 17.21 19.10
C TYR A 320 -8.53 15.75 18.64
N ALA A 321 -7.46 15.03 18.97
CA ALA A 321 -7.38 13.60 18.71
C ALA A 321 -8.45 12.82 19.49
N VAL A 322 -8.68 13.15 20.77
CA VAL A 322 -9.71 12.54 21.61
C VAL A 322 -11.12 12.91 21.12
N LEU A 323 -11.38 14.20 20.83
CA LEU A 323 -12.67 14.66 20.31
C LEU A 323 -13.00 14.02 18.97
N SER A 324 -12.04 14.00 18.04
CA SER A 324 -12.18 13.33 16.75
C SER A 324 -12.52 11.86 16.99
N ASN A 325 -11.76 11.14 17.82
CA ASN A 325 -12.06 9.75 18.19
C ASN A 325 -13.47 9.56 18.78
N ILE A 326 -13.93 10.44 19.66
CA ILE A 326 -15.27 10.35 20.25
C ILE A 326 -16.34 10.53 19.18
N ILE A 327 -16.15 11.47 18.26
CA ILE A 327 -17.11 11.81 17.20
C ILE A 327 -17.13 10.72 16.12
N VAL A 328 -15.96 10.26 15.66
CA VAL A 328 -15.79 9.41 14.48
C VAL A 328 -15.92 7.91 14.76
N ARG A 329 -16.19 7.50 16.01
CA ARG A 329 -16.40 6.09 16.38
C ARG A 329 -17.78 5.55 15.99
N GLY A 330 -18.67 6.38 15.46
CA GLY A 330 -20.03 6.00 15.09
C GLY A 330 -20.97 5.73 16.27
N LEU A 331 -20.54 6.05 17.49
CA LEU A 331 -21.41 6.02 18.67
C LEU A 331 -22.13 7.36 18.79
N PRO A 332 -23.47 7.38 18.93
CA PRO A 332 -24.20 8.63 19.05
C PRO A 332 -23.79 9.42 20.30
N THR A 333 -23.36 10.65 20.10
CA THR A 333 -23.14 11.63 21.19
C THR A 333 -24.43 12.37 21.50
N LYS A 334 -24.50 13.04 22.66
CA LYS A 334 -25.65 13.90 23.00
C LYS A 334 -25.78 15.00 21.96
N ALA A 335 -27.00 15.22 21.46
CA ALA A 335 -27.27 16.29 20.51
C ALA A 335 -27.01 17.67 21.13
N SER A 336 -26.54 18.61 20.30
CA SER A 336 -26.40 20.00 20.73
C SER A 336 -27.78 20.64 20.91
N ARG A 337 -27.84 21.71 21.72
CA ARG A 337 -29.05 22.51 21.87
C ARG A 337 -29.64 22.96 20.52
N PHE A 338 -28.79 23.34 19.58
CA PHE A 338 -29.19 23.73 18.22
C PHE A 338 -29.94 22.61 17.50
N VAL A 339 -29.46 21.37 17.63
CA VAL A 339 -30.13 20.20 17.02
C VAL A 339 -31.41 19.87 17.77
N GLU A 340 -31.41 19.88 19.11
CA GLU A 340 -32.60 19.60 19.93
C GLU A 340 -33.74 20.59 19.66
N GLU A 341 -33.42 21.87 19.49
CA GLU A 341 -34.39 22.93 19.22
C GLU A 341 -35.07 22.78 17.85
N ALA A 342 -34.40 22.16 16.87
CA ALA A 342 -35.02 21.86 15.57
C ALA A 342 -36.22 20.89 15.68
N PHE A 343 -36.32 20.15 16.79
CA PHE A 343 -37.41 19.20 17.06
C PHE A 343 -38.50 19.73 17.99
N VAL A 344 -38.48 21.02 18.36
CA VAL A 344 -39.48 21.61 19.27
C VAL A 344 -40.90 21.50 18.71
N ASN A 345 -41.07 21.73 17.41
CA ASN A 345 -42.38 21.59 16.74
C ASN A 345 -42.91 20.14 16.71
N TYR A 346 -42.05 19.16 17.02
CA TYR A 346 -42.40 17.74 17.13
C TYR A 346 -42.57 17.30 18.60
N GLY A 347 -42.67 18.25 19.54
CA GLY A 347 -42.96 17.98 20.94
C GLY A 347 -41.74 17.92 21.86
N ASN A 348 -40.52 18.13 21.33
CA ASN A 348 -39.31 18.19 22.13
C ASN A 348 -39.27 19.46 22.98
N THR A 349 -39.06 19.34 24.28
CA THR A 349 -39.12 20.47 25.22
C THR A 349 -37.94 20.50 26.15
N LEU A 350 -37.32 21.68 26.28
CA LEU A 350 -36.24 21.90 27.23
C LEU A 350 -36.77 21.76 28.67
N GLN A 351 -36.16 20.85 29.41
CA GLN A 351 -36.33 20.67 30.83
C GLN A 351 -35.11 21.22 31.57
N PRO A 352 -35.30 22.11 32.56
CA PRO A 352 -34.21 22.54 33.42
C PRO A 352 -33.77 21.38 34.31
N ASP A 353 -32.48 21.09 34.33
CA ASP A 353 -31.88 20.15 35.28
C ASP A 353 -31.49 20.90 36.57
N ASN A 354 -31.69 20.25 37.72
CA ASN A 354 -31.42 20.80 39.06
C ASN A 354 -29.92 21.08 39.30
N LEU A 355 -29.03 20.55 38.47
CA LEU A 355 -27.58 20.78 38.53
C LEU A 355 -27.08 21.81 37.50
N GLY A 356 -27.99 22.54 36.84
CA GLY A 356 -27.64 23.51 35.79
C GLY A 356 -27.37 22.87 34.43
N GLY A 357 -27.64 21.57 34.28
CA GLY A 357 -27.64 20.87 33.01
C GLY A 357 -28.82 21.28 32.11
N ILE A 358 -28.68 20.93 30.82
CA ILE A 358 -29.72 21.13 29.80
C ILE A 358 -30.17 19.74 29.36
N HIS A 359 -31.46 19.47 29.45
CA HIS A 359 -32.05 18.19 29.07
C HIS A 359 -33.32 18.39 28.26
N TYR A 360 -33.56 17.57 27.23
CA TYR A 360 -34.78 17.65 26.42
C TYR A 360 -35.63 16.38 26.55
N SER A 361 -36.94 16.56 26.71
CA SER A 361 -37.90 15.45 26.74
C SER A 361 -39.09 15.73 25.83
N ILE A 362 -39.75 14.68 25.35
CA ILE A 362 -40.96 14.80 24.54
C ILE A 362 -42.19 14.80 25.45
N LYS A 363 -43.03 15.83 25.34
CA LYS A 363 -44.38 15.80 25.91
C LYS A 363 -45.32 15.11 24.90
N ASN A 364 -45.89 13.99 25.32
CA ASN A 364 -46.87 13.16 24.59
C ASN A 364 -46.26 12.35 23.43
N PHE A 365 -45.74 11.16 23.73
CA PHE A 365 -45.69 10.07 22.74
C PHE A 365 -47.09 9.44 22.70
N GLU A 366 -47.88 9.73 21.66
CA GLU A 366 -48.97 8.84 21.23
C GLU A 366 -48.48 7.90 20.12
#